data_AF-A0A8B6BHI9-F1
#
_entry.id   AF-A0A8B6BHI9-F1
#
_cell.length_a   1.000
_cell.length_b   1.000
_cell.length_c   1.000
_cell.angle_alpha   90.00
_cell.angle_beta   90.00
_cell.angle_gamma   90.00
#
_symmetry.space_group_name_H-M   'P 1'
#
loop_
_entity.id
_entity.type
_entity.pdbx_description
1 polymer ?
#
loop_
_entity_poly.entity_id
_entity_poly.type
_entity_poly.pdbx_seq_one_letter_code
_entity_poly.pdbx_strand_id
1 'polypeptide(L)'
;MLENNYIDTSVQKGGVPGVPGCLEHKSVLIKITQEAKEYKGDLTVLWLDLANAYGVADWQRLEVGIVTGCTISVVLFSAAMNMLVKSAEKMSRGPVMSSGVSQPSTRAFIVDMTITAKSALEGKWMLQDFGELI
;
A
#
# COMPACT_ATOMS: atom_id res chain seq x y z
N MET A 1 -11.63 8.01 13.95
CA MET A 1 -10.47 7.66 13.10
C MET A 1 -10.63 8.18 11.68
N LEU A 2 -11.81 8.04 11.05
CA LEU A 2 -12.02 8.46 9.65
C LEU A 2 -12.57 9.88 9.48
N GLU A 3 -13.19 10.47 10.51
CA GLU A 3 -13.81 11.80 10.45
C GLU A 3 -12.85 12.93 10.07
N ASN A 4 -11.55 12.77 10.35
CA ASN A 4 -10.53 13.76 10.04
C ASN A 4 -9.95 13.63 8.60
N ASN A 5 -10.42 12.65 7.82
CA ASN A 5 -9.98 12.38 6.44
C ASN A 5 -8.46 12.17 6.27
N TYR A 6 -7.73 11.80 7.33
CA TYR A 6 -6.30 11.56 7.21
C TYR A 6 -5.96 10.22 6.56
N ILE A 7 -6.83 9.21 6.70
CA ILE A 7 -6.64 7.86 6.15
C ILE A 7 -7.39 7.77 4.82
N ASP A 8 -6.64 7.53 3.74
CA ASP A 8 -7.23 7.29 2.44
C ASP A 8 -7.74 5.85 2.34
N THR A 9 -9.07 5.68 2.41
CA THR A 9 -9.72 4.37 2.32
C THR A 9 -9.74 3.80 0.91
N SER A 10 -9.38 4.57 -0.13
CA SER A 10 -9.20 4.04 -1.48
C SER A 10 -7.91 3.20 -1.59
N VAL A 11 -6.95 3.43 -0.69
CA VAL A 11 -5.64 2.79 -0.68
C VAL A 11 -5.43 1.86 0.52
N GLN A 12 -5.67 2.34 1.75
CA GLN A 12 -5.52 1.56 2.98
C GLN A 12 -6.80 0.76 3.26
N LYS A 13 -6.68 -0.56 3.17
CA LYS A 13 -7.79 -1.51 3.34
C LYS A 13 -7.74 -2.25 4.68
N GLY A 14 -6.61 -2.22 5.38
CA GLY A 14 -6.41 -2.91 6.66
C GLY A 14 -6.80 -2.05 7.86
N GLY A 15 -7.50 -2.65 8.82
CA GLY A 15 -7.81 -2.00 10.11
C GLY A 15 -8.83 -0.86 10.04
N VAL A 16 -9.51 -0.68 8.90
CA VAL A 16 -10.50 0.39 8.70
C VAL A 16 -11.93 -0.16 8.75
N PRO A 17 -12.78 0.29 9.71
CA PRO A 17 -14.18 -0.13 9.77
C PRO A 17 -14.97 0.25 8.51
N GLY A 18 -15.78 -0.67 8.00
CA GLY A 18 -16.66 -0.42 6.84
C GLY A 18 -15.97 -0.49 5.46
N VAL A 19 -14.65 -0.70 5.41
CA VAL A 19 -13.91 -0.90 4.16
C VAL A 19 -13.79 -2.40 3.88
N PRO A 20 -14.06 -2.86 2.63
CA PRO A 20 -13.91 -4.27 2.29
C PRO A 20 -12.43 -4.67 2.24
N GLY A 21 -11.84 -5.01 3.38
CA GLY A 21 -10.40 -5.12 3.60
C GLY A 21 -9.60 -5.99 2.61
N CYS A 22 -9.29 -7.23 2.98
CA CYS A 22 -8.45 -8.10 2.15
C CYS A 22 -9.13 -8.51 0.83
N LEU A 23 -10.46 -8.56 0.81
CA LEU A 23 -11.24 -8.92 -0.38
C LEU A 23 -11.09 -7.87 -1.49
N GLU A 24 -11.25 -6.58 -1.18
CA GLU A 24 -11.07 -5.51 -2.17
C GLU A 24 -9.60 -5.42 -2.58
N HIS A 25 -8.68 -5.46 -1.61
CA HIS A 25 -7.24 -5.42 -1.88
C HIS A 25 -6.82 -6.47 -2.92
N LYS A 26 -7.23 -7.73 -2.73
CA LYS A 26 -6.89 -8.83 -3.63
C LYS A 26 -7.67 -8.79 -4.95
N SER A 27 -8.97 -8.52 -4.92
CA SER A 27 -9.81 -8.57 -6.13
C SER A 27 -9.41 -7.52 -7.15
N VAL A 28 -9.01 -6.31 -6.73
CA VAL A 28 -8.56 -5.27 -7.65
C VAL A 28 -7.22 -5.65 -8.31
N LEU A 29 -6.26 -6.19 -7.54
CA LEU A 29 -4.98 -6.66 -8.10
C LEU A 29 -5.16 -7.80 -9.12
N ILE A 30 -6.07 -8.73 -8.83
CA ILE A 30 -6.44 -9.80 -9.77
C ILE A 30 -7.00 -9.18 -11.05
N LYS A 31 -7.90 -8.21 -10.94
CA LYS A 31 -8.55 -7.58 -12.09
C LYS A 31 -7.56 -6.80 -12.96
N ILE A 32 -6.65 -6.02 -12.35
CA ILE A 32 -5.58 -5.30 -13.06
C ILE A 32 -4.66 -6.29 -13.79
N THR A 33 -4.25 -7.37 -13.13
CA THR A 33 -3.39 -8.41 -13.72
C THR A 33 -4.07 -9.13 -14.88
N GLN A 34 -5.35 -9.46 -14.73
CA GLN A 34 -6.15 -10.11 -15.77
C GLN A 34 -6.26 -9.21 -17.01
N GLU A 35 -6.54 -7.92 -16.83
CA GLU A 35 -6.62 -6.99 -17.97
C GLU A 35 -5.27 -6.77 -18.65
N ALA A 36 -4.19 -6.62 -17.89
CA ALA A 36 -2.84 -6.53 -18.46
C ALA A 36 -2.52 -7.76 -19.33
N LYS A 37 -2.93 -8.95 -18.88
CA LYS A 37 -2.78 -10.19 -19.66
C LYS A 37 -3.66 -10.22 -20.92
N GLU A 38 -4.92 -9.81 -20.80
CA GLU A 38 -5.90 -9.83 -21.91
C GLU A 38 -5.50 -8.83 -23.02
N TYR A 39 -5.15 -7.61 -22.64
CA TYR A 39 -4.81 -6.53 -23.56
C TYR A 39 -3.32 -6.47 -23.90
N LYS A 40 -2.52 -7.43 -23.42
CA LYS A 40 -1.05 -7.47 -23.57
C LYS A 40 -0.37 -6.17 -23.15
N GLY A 41 -0.90 -5.55 -22.09
CA GLY A 41 -0.33 -4.35 -21.48
C GLY A 41 0.79 -4.73 -20.53
N ASP A 42 1.80 -3.87 -20.44
CA ASP A 42 2.87 -4.04 -19.46
C ASP A 42 2.35 -3.69 -18.06
N LEU A 43 2.61 -4.59 -17.11
CA LEU A 43 2.30 -4.41 -15.70
C LEU A 43 3.42 -5.04 -14.87
N THR A 44 3.98 -4.25 -13.96
CA THR A 44 4.87 -4.73 -12.91
C THR A 44 4.18 -4.47 -11.58
N VAL A 45 4.18 -5.46 -10.68
CA VAL A 45 3.62 -5.31 -9.34
C VAL A 45 4.73 -5.60 -8.33
N LEU A 46 5.06 -4.61 -7.51
CA LEU A 46 5.95 -4.75 -6.37
C LEU A 46 5.11 -5.19 -5.17
N TRP A 47 5.48 -6.30 -4.54
CA TRP A 47 4.87 -6.79 -3.29
C TRP A 47 5.87 -6.55 -2.17
N LEU A 48 5.49 -5.72 -1.22
CA LEU A 48 6.35 -5.24 -0.13
C LEU A 48 5.71 -5.63 1.20
N ASP A 49 6.56 -6.12 2.11
CA ASP A 49 6.20 -6.41 3.50
C ASP A 49 7.13 -5.61 4.41
N LEU A 50 6.58 -5.06 5.48
CA LEU A 50 7.38 -4.37 6.49
C LEU A 50 7.94 -5.38 7.50
N ALA A 51 9.23 -5.67 7.38
CA ALA A 51 9.94 -6.45 8.37
C ALA A 51 9.84 -5.78 9.76
N ASN A 52 9.49 -6.56 10.77
CA ASN A 52 9.40 -6.11 12.17
C ASN A 52 8.42 -4.93 12.40
N ALA A 53 7.32 -4.86 11.64
CA ALA A 53 6.37 -3.74 11.69
C ALA A 53 5.77 -3.42 13.08
N TYR A 54 5.74 -4.40 13.98
CA TYR A 54 5.28 -4.23 15.37
C TYR A 54 6.43 -4.10 16.37
N GLY A 55 7.68 -4.25 15.94
CA GLY A 55 8.86 -4.10 16.79
C GLY A 55 9.32 -2.66 16.89
N VAL A 56 10.52 -2.48 17.45
CA VAL A 56 11.19 -1.19 17.50
C VAL A 56 11.82 -0.93 16.14
N ALA A 57 11.56 0.23 15.55
CA ALA A 57 12.21 0.69 14.32
C ALA A 57 13.07 1.92 14.64
N ASP A 58 14.20 2.09 13.96
CA ASP A 58 15.11 3.22 14.22
C ASP A 58 14.46 4.59 14.01
N TRP A 59 13.47 4.66 13.10
CA TRP A 59 12.68 5.86 12.83
C TRP A 59 11.60 6.15 13.88
N GLN A 60 11.24 5.18 14.74
CA GLN A 60 10.27 5.35 15.83
C GLN A 60 10.83 4.77 17.13
N ARG A 61 11.42 5.65 17.96
CA ARG A 61 12.03 5.32 19.26
C ARG A 61 11.00 4.87 20.31
N LEU A 62 10.52 3.63 20.19
CA LEU A 62 9.72 2.94 21.20
C LEU A 62 10.63 2.01 22.02
N GLU A 63 10.54 2.03 23.35
CA GLU A 63 11.33 1.13 24.22
C GLU A 63 10.85 -0.33 24.12
N VAL A 64 9.56 -0.51 23.85
CA VAL A 64 8.90 -1.78 23.56
C VAL A 64 8.03 -1.50 22.33
N GLY A 65 8.15 -2.31 21.28
CA GLY A 65 7.40 -2.12 20.03
C GLY A 65 5.88 -2.01 20.23
N ILE A 66 5.16 -1.75 19.14
CA ILE A 66 3.71 -1.62 19.18
C ILE A 66 3.08 -2.94 19.67
N VAL A 67 2.45 -2.93 20.85
CA VAL A 67 1.81 -4.12 21.45
C VAL A 67 0.74 -4.66 20.53
N THR A 68 0.90 -5.91 20.09
CA THR A 68 -0.10 -6.63 19.31
C THR A 68 -1.36 -6.86 20.16
N GLY A 69 -2.53 -6.52 19.63
CA GLY A 69 -3.81 -6.70 20.33
C GLY A 69 -4.32 -5.48 21.11
N CYS A 70 -3.58 -4.37 21.20
CA CYS A 70 -4.11 -3.11 21.73
C CYS A 70 -4.87 -2.32 20.65
N THR A 71 -6.00 -1.70 21.00
CA THR A 71 -6.82 -0.93 20.05
C THR A 71 -6.12 0.33 19.56
N ILE A 72 -5.26 0.94 20.39
CA ILE A 72 -4.46 2.13 20.03
C ILE A 72 -3.42 1.76 18.97
N SER A 73 -2.85 0.56 19.06
CA SER A 73 -1.85 0.05 18.12
C SER A 73 -2.35 0.06 16.67
N VAL A 74 -3.62 -0.29 16.44
CA VAL A 74 -4.22 -0.27 15.09
C VAL A 74 -4.24 1.15 14.53
N VAL A 75 -4.57 2.15 15.36
CA VAL A 75 -4.63 3.54 14.92
C VAL A 75 -3.24 4.10 14.60
N LEU A 76 -2.27 3.86 15.47
CA LEU A 76 -0.87 4.27 15.25
C LEU A 76 -0.29 3.62 14.00
N PHE A 77 -0.56 2.32 13.84
CA PHE A 77 -0.12 1.56 12.69
C PHE A 77 -0.73 2.08 11.38
N SER A 78 -2.05 2.29 11.32
CA SER A 78 -2.70 2.85 10.14
C SER A 78 -2.20 4.27 9.82
N ALA A 79 -1.86 5.08 10.83
CA ALA A 79 -1.28 6.41 10.63
C ALA A 79 0.12 6.34 10.01
N ALA A 80 0.99 5.46 10.52
CA ALA A 80 2.32 5.23 9.96
C ALA A 80 2.26 4.70 8.52
N MET A 81 1.44 3.69 8.26
CA MET A 81 1.23 3.17 6.91
C MET A 81 0.69 4.22 5.96
N ASN A 82 -0.20 5.10 6.43
CA ASN A 82 -0.71 6.20 5.61
C ASN A 82 0.39 7.19 5.19
N MET A 83 1.42 7.41 6.01
CA MET A 83 2.57 8.22 5.61
C MET A 83 3.39 7.50 4.52
N LEU A 84 3.67 6.21 4.69
CA LEU A 84 4.41 5.41 3.71
C LEU A 84 3.68 5.33 2.36
N VAL A 85 2.38 5.06 2.41
CA VAL A 85 1.50 5.04 1.24
C VAL A 85 1.55 6.36 0.49
N LYS A 86 1.36 7.49 1.17
CA LYS A 86 1.37 8.82 0.53
C LYS A 86 2.72 9.18 -0.09
N SER A 87 3.81 8.66 0.46
CA SER A 87 5.13 8.81 -0.16
C SER A 87 5.25 7.93 -1.41
N ALA A 88 4.79 6.68 -1.34
CA ALA A 88 4.83 5.73 -2.46
C ALA A 88 3.93 6.14 -3.63
N GLU A 89 2.75 6.72 -3.37
CA GLU A 89 1.83 7.19 -4.40
C GLU A 89 2.43 8.26 -5.32
N LYS A 90 3.41 9.04 -4.81
CA LYS A 90 4.11 10.04 -5.63
C LYS A 90 5.04 9.42 -6.66
N MET A 91 5.41 8.15 -6.50
CA MET A 91 6.38 7.48 -7.35
C MET A 91 5.76 6.91 -8.63
N SER A 92 4.46 6.62 -8.66
CA SER A 92 3.78 6.18 -9.88
C SER A 92 2.33 6.61 -9.96
N ARG A 93 1.84 6.81 -11.19
CA ARG A 93 0.46 7.23 -11.50
C ARG A 93 -0.56 6.10 -11.53
N GLY A 94 -0.09 4.86 -11.40
CA GLY A 94 -0.95 3.68 -11.33
C GLY A 94 -1.41 3.18 -12.70
N PRO A 95 -2.12 2.05 -12.72
CA PRO A 95 -2.56 1.44 -13.96
C PRO A 95 -3.88 2.07 -14.43
N VAL A 96 -3.96 2.31 -15.73
CA VAL A 96 -5.20 2.71 -16.38
C VAL A 96 -5.83 1.47 -16.99
N MET A 97 -7.06 1.18 -16.58
CA MET A 97 -7.82 0.04 -17.07
C MET A 97 -8.25 0.25 -18.51
N SER A 98 -8.59 -0.83 -19.20
CA SER A 98 -9.13 -0.79 -20.58
C SER A 98 -10.40 0.05 -20.71
N SER A 99 -11.19 0.15 -19.62
CA SER A 99 -12.37 1.00 -19.51
C SER A 99 -12.07 2.51 -19.41
N GLY A 100 -10.79 2.89 -19.35
CA GLY A 100 -10.35 4.28 -19.12
C GLY A 100 -10.31 4.69 -17.64
N VAL A 101 -10.72 3.82 -16.71
CA VAL A 101 -10.68 4.09 -15.27
C VAL A 101 -9.26 3.95 -14.74
N SER A 102 -8.75 4.98 -14.08
CA SER A 102 -7.46 4.92 -13.36
C SER A 102 -7.63 4.24 -12.01
N GLN A 103 -6.72 3.32 -11.69
CA GLN A 103 -6.63 2.73 -10.36
C GLN A 103 -5.48 3.39 -9.57
N PRO A 104 -5.59 3.51 -8.23
CA PRO A 104 -4.47 3.88 -7.39
C PRO A 104 -3.23 3.02 -7.65
N SER A 105 -2.06 3.65 -7.68
CA SER A 105 -0.76 2.98 -7.89
C SER A 105 -0.35 2.14 -6.70
N THR A 106 -0.71 2.58 -5.50
CA THR A 106 -0.40 1.93 -4.25
C THR A 106 -1.68 1.37 -3.63
N ARG A 107 -1.57 0.21 -2.98
CA ARG A 107 -2.61 -0.38 -2.12
C ARG A 107 -1.94 -0.95 -0.90
N ALA A 108 -2.54 -0.74 0.26
CA ALA A 108 -2.02 -1.27 1.52
C ALA A 108 -3.10 -2.09 2.24
N PHE A 109 -2.67 -3.16 2.88
CA PHE A 109 -3.46 -3.93 3.82
C PHE A 109 -2.61 -4.28 5.02
N ILE A 110 -2.81 -3.55 6.12
CA ILE A 110 -1.98 -3.69 7.32
C ILE A 110 -0.50 -3.48 6.93
N VAL A 111 0.36 -4.51 7.06
CA VAL A 111 1.81 -4.47 6.75
C VAL A 111 2.12 -4.69 5.28
N ASP A 112 1.17 -5.30 4.55
CA ASP A 112 1.34 -5.59 3.13
C ASP A 112 1.09 -4.33 2.32
N MET A 113 2.01 -4.01 1.42
CA MET A 113 1.82 -2.95 0.45
C MET A 113 2.15 -3.45 -0.95
N THR A 114 1.30 -3.11 -1.90
CA THR A 114 1.53 -3.37 -3.31
C THR A 114 1.64 -2.07 -4.06
N ILE A 115 2.64 -1.97 -4.94
CA ILE A 115 2.79 -0.82 -5.83
C ILE A 115 2.83 -1.31 -7.28
N THR A 116 2.02 -0.72 -8.14
CA THR A 116 1.99 -1.05 -9.57
C THR A 116 2.83 -0.06 -10.36
N ALA A 117 3.63 -0.58 -11.29
CA ALA A 117 4.46 0.15 -12.23
C ALA A 117 4.15 -0.29 -13.66
N LYS A 118 4.46 0.55 -14.64
CA LYS A 118 4.22 0.28 -16.07
C LYS A 118 5.31 -0.58 -16.70
N SER A 119 6.45 -0.74 -16.03
CA SER A 119 7.55 -1.57 -16.53
C SER A 119 8.42 -2.07 -15.37
N ALA A 120 9.21 -3.11 -15.64
CA ALA A 120 10.15 -3.66 -14.67
C ALA A 120 11.25 -2.64 -14.30
N LEU A 121 11.63 -1.75 -15.23
CA LEU A 121 12.62 -0.70 -14.98
C LEU A 121 12.07 0.35 -14.01
N GLU A 122 10.84 0.83 -14.25
CA GLU A 122 10.14 1.73 -13.33
C GLU A 122 10.01 1.07 -11.95
N GLY A 123 9.59 -0.19 -11.89
CA GLY A 123 9.51 -0.94 -10.64
C GLY A 123 10.84 -1.03 -9.89
N LYS A 124 11.96 -1.18 -10.60
CA LYS A 124 13.29 -1.20 -9.97
C LYS A 124 13.66 0.14 -9.36
N TRP A 125 13.44 1.26 -10.06
CA TRP A 125 13.72 2.60 -9.54
C TRP A 125 12.83 2.92 -8.34
N MET A 126 11.54 2.59 -8.44
CA MET A 126 10.59 2.73 -7.34
C MET A 126 11.02 1.96 -6.09
N LEU A 127 11.58 0.75 -6.24
CA LEU A 127 12.08 -0.01 -5.11
C LEU A 127 13.33 0.63 -4.47
N GLN A 128 14.22 1.21 -5.29
CA GLN A 128 15.39 1.93 -4.80
C GLN A 128 14.98 3.20 -4.06
N ASP A 129 14.17 4.05 -4.69
CA ASP A 129 13.67 5.29 -4.09
C ASP A 129 12.88 5.02 -2.81
N PHE A 130 12.04 3.98 -2.81
CA PHE A 130 11.30 3.59 -1.62
C PHE A 130 12.21 3.08 -0.51
N GLY A 131 13.26 2.32 -0.86
CA GLY A 131 14.26 1.85 0.11
C GLY A 131 15.10 2.96 0.75
N GLU A 132 15.20 4.14 0.13
CA GLU A 132 15.85 5.31 0.75
C GLU A 132 14.92 6.06 1.73
N LEU A 133 13.60 5.79 1.70
CA LEU A 133 12.60 6.44 2.56
C LEU A 133 12.37 5.75 3.90
N ILE A 134 12.84 4.50 4.07
CA ILE A 134 12.63 3.64 5.25
C ILE A 134 13.95 3.17 5.85
#